data_AF-A0A3M1NS24-F1
#
_entry.id   AF-A0A3M1NS24-F1
#
_cell.length_a   1.000
_cell.length_b   1.000
_cell.length_c   1.000
_cell.angle_alpha   90.00
_cell.angle_beta   90.00
_cell.angle_gamma   90.00
#
_symmetry.space_group_name_H-M   'P 1'
#
loop_
_entity.id
_entity.type
_entity.pdbx_description
1 polymer ?
#
loop_
_entity_poly.entity_id
_entity_poly.type
_entity_poly.pdbx_seq_one_letter_code
_entity_poly.pdbx_strand_id
1 'polypeptide(L)'
;MKEKNVLTWLGIAGLLLFVAIYAVELVNHSGPPVTILWIRAHFGRGGLIILNILIVLAFLALLPYRRSTVGTWKSKGVFVAFVIALMTEMFGWPLVIFLLSPLVQVPSLRQWAHHTLGHAGPVVGTWLSMIGLLLIALGWRQIHRATGLVTGGIYRYMRHPQYTGIFLFTFGWILHWP
;
A
#
# COMPACT_ATOMS: atom_id res chain seq x y z
N MET A 1 -20.67 5.83 28.62
CA MET A 1 -20.95 4.76 27.61
C MET A 1 -21.56 5.26 26.30
N LYS A 2 -22.14 6.48 26.22
CA LYS A 2 -22.82 7.02 25.02
C LYS A 2 -21.89 7.48 23.88
N GLU A 3 -20.71 8.02 24.19
CA GLU A 3 -19.83 8.67 23.19
C GLU A 3 -19.19 7.71 22.18
N LYS A 4 -18.96 6.44 22.57
CA LYS A 4 -18.33 5.43 21.69
C LYS A 4 -19.22 5.04 20.51
N ASN A 5 -20.54 5.14 20.67
CA ASN A 5 -21.49 4.83 19.61
C ASN A 5 -21.51 5.94 18.55
N VAL A 6 -21.47 7.21 18.96
CA VAL A 6 -21.49 8.35 18.03
C VAL A 6 -20.28 8.33 17.10
N LEU A 7 -19.09 8.09 17.65
CA LEU A 7 -17.86 8.03 16.84
C LEU A 7 -17.86 6.85 15.85
N THR A 8 -18.41 5.70 16.26
CA THR A 8 -18.55 4.52 15.39
C THR A 8 -19.53 4.78 14.25
N TRP A 9 -20.67 5.42 14.56
CA TRP A 9 -21.65 5.82 13.55
C TRP A 9 -21.12 6.88 12.59
N LEU A 10 -20.32 7.83 13.08
CA LEU A 10 -19.61 8.80 12.23
C LEU A 10 -18.59 8.11 11.30
N GLY A 11 -17.85 7.13 11.80
CA GLY A 11 -16.92 6.34 11.00
C GLY A 11 -17.61 5.51 9.92
N ILE A 12 -18.73 4.85 10.25
CA ILE A 12 -19.54 4.09 9.30
C ILE A 12 -20.16 5.02 8.25
N ALA A 13 -20.71 6.17 8.67
CA ALA A 13 -21.25 7.17 7.75
C ALA A 13 -20.17 7.72 6.81
N GLY A 14 -18.96 7.99 7.32
CA GLY A 14 -17.82 8.39 6.51
C GLY A 14 -17.38 7.32 5.50
N LEU A 15 -17.37 6.05 5.90
CA LEU A 15 -17.06 4.92 5.03
C LEU A 15 -18.12 4.76 3.92
N LEU A 16 -19.40 4.83 4.27
CA LEU A 16 -20.50 4.74 3.29
C LEU A 16 -20.48 5.91 2.32
N LEU A 17 -20.20 7.13 2.80
CA LEU A 17 -20.05 8.31 1.96
C LEU A 17 -18.84 8.15 1.01
N PHE A 18 -17.71 7.67 1.51
CA PHE A 18 -16.53 7.39 0.70
C PHE A 18 -16.83 6.36 -0.40
N VAL A 19 -17.49 5.25 -0.05
CA VAL A 19 -17.91 4.22 -1.01
C VAL A 19 -18.91 4.78 -2.02
N ALA A 20 -19.88 5.60 -1.60
CA ALA A 20 -20.87 6.19 -2.51
C ALA A 20 -20.22 7.17 -3.51
N ILE A 21 -19.27 7.99 -3.06
CA ILE A 21 -18.51 8.91 -3.93
C ILE A 21 -17.65 8.13 -4.92
N TYR A 22 -16.94 7.11 -4.46
CA TYR A 22 -16.04 6.31 -5.31
C TYR A 22 -16.78 5.27 -6.17
N ALA A 23 -17.98 4.83 -5.80
CA ALA A 23 -18.79 3.93 -6.62
C ALA A 23 -19.19 4.57 -7.96
N VAL A 24 -19.36 5.89 -7.97
CA VAL A 24 -19.58 6.65 -9.21
C VAL A 24 -18.33 6.65 -10.09
N GLU A 25 -17.13 6.59 -9.49
CA GLU A 25 -15.85 6.47 -10.22
C GLU A 25 -15.54 5.03 -10.70
N LEU A 26 -16.20 4.01 -10.13
CA LEU A 26 -16.11 2.63 -10.61
C LEU A 26 -16.91 2.40 -11.90
N VAL A 27 -17.82 3.32 -12.24
CA VAL A 27 -18.52 3.30 -13.53
C VAL A 27 -17.60 3.91 -14.58
N ASN A 28 -17.28 3.13 -15.60
CA ASN A 28 -16.31 3.48 -16.64
C ASN A 28 -16.60 4.87 -17.24
N HIS A 29 -15.74 5.85 -16.94
CA HIS A 29 -15.83 7.20 -17.48
C HIS A 29 -14.52 7.59 -18.16
N SER A 30 -14.63 8.15 -19.37
CA SER A 30 -13.48 8.65 -20.12
C SER A 30 -13.10 10.05 -19.62
N GLY A 31 -12.02 10.13 -18.84
CA GLY A 31 -11.44 11.38 -18.34
C GLY A 31 -11.45 11.54 -16.82
N PRO A 32 -11.03 12.71 -16.30
CA PRO A 32 -11.03 12.97 -14.86
C PRO A 32 -12.45 12.92 -14.29
N PRO A 33 -12.62 12.51 -13.02
CA PRO A 33 -13.91 12.48 -12.34
C PRO A 33 -14.68 13.80 -12.47
N VAL A 34 -16.00 13.71 -12.64
CA VAL A 34 -16.90 14.87 -12.82
C VAL A 34 -16.79 15.86 -11.64
N THR A 35 -16.56 15.34 -10.44
CA THR A 35 -16.33 16.13 -9.21
C THR A 35 -15.07 16.98 -9.31
N ILE A 36 -13.96 16.40 -9.80
CA ILE A 36 -12.68 17.10 -10.01
C ILE A 36 -12.83 18.17 -11.08
N LEU A 37 -13.55 17.87 -12.17
CA LEU A 37 -13.83 18.83 -13.23
C LEU A 37 -14.65 20.02 -12.71
N TRP A 38 -15.69 19.76 -11.92
CA TRP A 38 -16.54 20.80 -11.33
C TRP A 38 -15.76 21.72 -10.37
N ILE A 39 -14.95 21.15 -9.48
CA ILE A 39 -14.12 21.93 -8.54
C ILE A 39 -13.09 22.75 -9.31
N ARG A 40 -12.45 22.16 -10.33
CA ARG A 40 -11.47 22.86 -11.15
C ARG A 40 -12.08 24.02 -11.93
N ALA A 41 -13.33 23.88 -12.39
CA ALA A 41 -14.05 24.92 -13.12
C ALA A 41 -14.43 26.11 -12.23
N HIS A 42 -14.81 25.88 -10.96
CA HIS A 42 -15.28 26.95 -10.06
C HIS A 42 -14.20 27.52 -9.13
N PHE A 43 -13.27 26.68 -8.66
CA PHE A 43 -12.24 27.03 -7.67
C PHE A 43 -10.81 26.92 -8.22
N GLY A 44 -10.66 26.57 -9.49
CA GLY A 44 -9.37 26.40 -10.13
C GLY A 44 -8.57 25.22 -9.55
N ARG A 45 -7.28 25.15 -9.91
CA ARG A 45 -6.36 24.12 -9.37
C ARG A 45 -6.09 24.32 -7.88
N GLY A 46 -6.13 25.57 -7.39
CA GLY A 46 -5.92 25.88 -5.97
C GLY A 46 -6.99 25.26 -5.06
N GLY A 47 -8.26 25.27 -5.48
CA GLY A 47 -9.35 24.63 -4.75
C GLY A 47 -9.15 23.12 -4.57
N LEU A 48 -8.63 22.43 -5.60
CA LEU A 48 -8.30 21.00 -5.52
C LEU A 48 -7.19 20.73 -4.50
N ILE A 49 -6.16 21.58 -4.45
CA ILE A 49 -5.05 21.46 -3.50
C ILE A 49 -5.57 21.62 -2.06
N ILE A 50 -6.37 22.66 -1.80
CA ILE A 50 -6.93 22.93 -0.47
C ILE A 50 -7.86 21.80 -0.03
N LEU A 51 -8.75 21.32 -0.92
CA LEU A 51 -9.63 20.20 -0.61
C LEU A 51 -8.85 18.93 -0.26
N ASN A 52 -7.80 18.62 -1.02
CA ASN A 52 -6.96 17.46 -0.77
C ASN A 52 -6.27 17.55 0.60
N ILE A 53 -5.71 18.72 0.94
CA ILE A 53 -5.12 19.00 2.26
C ILE A 53 -6.16 18.79 3.36
N LEU A 54 -7.37 19.32 3.21
CA LEU A 54 -8.44 19.18 4.21
C LEU A 54 -8.85 17.72 4.41
N ILE A 55 -8.98 16.93 3.34
CA ILE A 55 -9.29 15.50 3.42
C ILE A 55 -8.19 14.74 4.16
N VAL A 56 -6.92 15.01 3.83
CA VAL A 56 -5.77 14.37 4.48
C VAL A 56 -5.69 14.77 5.97
N LEU A 57 -5.90 16.04 6.29
CA LEU A 57 -5.93 16.52 7.67
C LEU A 57 -7.11 15.92 8.45
N ALA A 58 -8.29 15.79 7.84
CA ALA A 58 -9.44 15.13 8.46
C ALA A 58 -9.15 13.65 8.74
N PHE A 59 -8.56 12.94 7.77
CA PHE A 59 -8.12 11.56 7.94
C PHE A 59 -7.08 11.42 9.07
N LEU A 60 -6.07 12.28 9.11
CA LEU A 60 -5.06 12.32 10.17
C LEU A 60 -5.65 12.66 11.54
N ALA A 61 -6.63 13.57 11.59
CA ALA A 61 -7.34 13.92 12.81
C ALA A 61 -8.25 12.78 13.32
N LEU A 62 -8.70 11.90 12.43
CA LEU A 62 -9.51 10.70 12.73
C LEU A 62 -8.66 9.46 13.05
N LEU A 63 -7.35 9.46 12.75
CA LEU A 63 -6.44 8.36 13.05
C LEU A 63 -6.19 8.06 14.55
N PRO A 64 -6.29 9.00 15.52
CA PRO A 64 -6.09 8.68 16.93
C PRO A 64 -7.39 8.17 17.57
N TYR A 65 -7.79 6.93 17.26
CA TYR A 65 -8.65 6.16 18.16
C TYR A 65 -8.24 4.67 18.24
N ARG A 66 -6.94 4.41 18.43
CA ARG A 66 -6.53 3.16 19.08
C ARG A 66 -6.42 3.46 20.57
N ARG A 67 -7.34 2.90 21.39
CA ARG A 67 -7.21 2.96 22.85
C ARG A 67 -5.79 2.54 23.22
N SER A 68 -5.12 3.38 23.99
CA SER A 68 -3.83 3.03 24.58
C SER A 68 -4.02 1.76 25.39
N THR A 69 -3.46 0.65 24.94
CA THR A 69 -3.27 -0.53 25.79
C THR A 69 -2.28 -0.11 26.85
N VAL A 70 -2.79 0.26 28.02
CA VAL A 70 -2.00 0.66 29.18
C VAL A 70 -1.10 -0.54 29.52
N GLY A 71 0.23 -0.39 29.33
CA GLY A 71 1.20 -1.37 29.82
C GLY A 71 2.18 -2.03 28.83
N THR A 72 2.25 -1.65 27.56
CA THR A 72 3.32 -2.17 26.67
C THR A 72 3.98 -1.07 25.84
N TRP A 73 4.77 -0.23 26.53
CA TRP A 73 5.63 0.78 25.90
C TRP A 73 6.62 0.21 24.88
N LYS A 74 6.85 -1.11 24.86
CA LYS A 74 7.68 -1.81 23.86
C LYS A 74 7.02 -1.99 22.48
N SER A 75 5.70 -1.91 22.32
CA SER A 75 5.05 -2.23 21.03
C SER A 75 4.88 -1.00 20.11
N LYS A 76 4.73 0.21 20.66
CA LYS A 76 4.52 1.43 19.84
C LYS A 76 5.75 1.83 19.05
N GLY A 77 6.94 1.72 19.64
CA GLY A 77 8.21 2.04 18.98
C GLY A 77 8.49 1.11 17.79
N VAL A 78 8.21 -0.19 17.92
CA VAL A 78 8.42 -1.17 16.83
C VAL A 78 7.46 -0.92 15.68
N PHE A 79 6.19 -0.61 15.97
CA PHE A 79 5.22 -0.27 14.93
C PHE A 79 5.59 1.04 14.22
N VAL A 80 5.99 2.07 14.96
CA VAL A 80 6.45 3.35 14.39
C VAL A 80 7.73 3.13 13.58
N ALA A 81 8.69 2.37 14.07
CA ALA A 81 9.91 2.02 13.35
C ALA A 81 9.63 1.19 12.10
N PHE A 82 8.67 0.26 12.15
CA PHE A 82 8.20 -0.49 10.99
C PHE A 82 7.53 0.42 9.96
N VAL A 83 6.67 1.34 10.38
CA VAL A 83 6.03 2.33 9.49
C VAL A 83 7.08 3.26 8.90
N ILE A 84 8.03 3.76 9.69
CA ILE A 84 9.14 4.58 9.20
C ILE A 84 9.98 3.78 8.20
N ALA A 85 10.37 2.55 8.52
CA ALA A 85 11.12 1.70 7.60
C ALA A 85 10.34 1.43 6.31
N LEU A 86 9.06 1.08 6.39
CA LEU A 86 8.20 0.82 5.23
C LEU A 86 7.99 2.09 4.40
N MET A 87 7.84 3.27 5.03
CA MET A 87 7.76 4.54 4.32
C MET A 87 9.11 4.95 3.72
N THR A 88 10.21 4.79 4.43
CA THR A 88 11.56 5.11 3.94
C THR A 88 12.01 4.15 2.83
N GLU A 89 11.57 2.89 2.86
CA GLU A 89 11.95 1.88 1.89
C GLU A 89 11.04 1.89 0.66
N MET A 90 9.71 1.95 0.82
CA MET A 90 8.79 2.02 -0.32
C MET A 90 8.61 3.43 -0.88
N PHE A 91 8.60 4.48 -0.05
CA PHE A 91 8.40 5.87 -0.48
C PHE A 91 9.64 6.73 -0.35
N GLY A 92 10.64 6.36 0.46
CA GLY A 92 11.80 7.21 0.69
C GLY A 92 12.65 7.36 -0.56
N TRP A 93 12.98 6.27 -1.25
CA TRP A 93 13.70 6.37 -2.53
C TRP A 93 12.92 7.15 -3.59
N PRO A 94 11.63 6.84 -3.87
CA PRO A 94 10.82 7.64 -4.79
C PRO A 94 10.70 9.12 -4.39
N LEU A 95 10.52 9.41 -3.11
CA LEU A 95 10.37 10.77 -2.58
C LEU A 95 11.70 11.54 -2.66
N VAL A 96 12.83 10.91 -2.35
CA VAL A 96 14.16 11.49 -2.51
C VAL A 96 14.43 11.81 -3.97
N ILE A 97 14.14 10.88 -4.89
CA ILE A 97 14.23 11.14 -6.34
C ILE A 97 13.31 12.29 -6.75
N PHE A 98 12.08 12.34 -6.24
CA PHE A 98 11.13 13.43 -6.51
C PHE A 98 11.66 14.80 -6.03
N LEU A 99 12.17 14.89 -4.79
CA LEU A 99 12.74 16.13 -4.25
C LEU A 99 14.01 16.57 -4.97
N LEU A 100 14.83 15.62 -5.43
CA LEU A 100 16.07 15.89 -6.15
C LEU A 100 15.86 16.14 -7.65
N SER A 101 14.72 15.74 -8.21
CA SER A 101 14.41 15.89 -9.64
C SER A 101 14.50 17.32 -10.21
N PRO A 102 14.28 18.41 -9.42
CA PRO A 102 14.53 19.77 -9.91
C PRO A 102 16.02 20.17 -9.95
N LEU A 103 16.86 19.48 -9.18
CA LEU A 103 18.30 19.79 -9.02
C LEU A 103 19.18 18.91 -9.89
N VAL A 104 18.77 17.67 -10.12
CA VAL A 104 19.51 16.66 -10.87
C VAL A 104 18.60 16.03 -11.91
N GLN A 105 19.06 15.97 -13.16
CA GLN A 105 18.41 15.16 -14.18
C GLN A 105 18.60 13.69 -13.82
N VAL A 106 17.63 13.11 -13.13
CA VAL A 106 17.62 11.68 -12.83
C VAL A 106 17.29 10.96 -14.14
N PRO A 107 18.18 10.11 -14.67
CA PRO A 107 17.88 9.33 -15.86
C PRO A 107 16.61 8.53 -15.61
N SER A 108 15.68 8.55 -16.56
CA SER A 108 14.46 7.77 -16.37
C SER A 108 14.79 6.28 -16.42
N LEU A 109 14.96 5.67 -15.24
CA LEU A 109 15.07 4.21 -15.10
C LEU A 109 13.90 3.54 -15.81
N ARG A 110 12.73 4.17 -15.73
CA ARG A 110 11.52 3.77 -16.44
C ARG A 110 11.72 3.55 -17.93
N GLN A 111 12.30 4.50 -18.67
CA GLN A 111 12.46 4.35 -20.12
C GLN A 111 13.54 3.31 -20.45
N TRP A 112 14.63 3.28 -19.68
CA TRP A 112 15.67 2.26 -19.85
C TRP A 112 15.13 0.85 -19.57
N ALA A 113 14.41 0.65 -18.47
CA ALA A 113 13.81 -0.64 -18.10
C ALA A 113 12.75 -1.07 -19.11
N HIS A 114 11.89 -0.15 -19.58
CA HIS A 114 10.93 -0.47 -20.64
C HIS A 114 11.60 -0.77 -21.98
N HIS A 115 12.69 -0.10 -22.33
CA HIS A 115 13.44 -0.39 -23.55
C HIS A 115 14.19 -1.73 -23.46
N THR A 116 14.69 -2.09 -22.27
CA THR A 116 15.52 -3.28 -22.06
C THR A 116 14.68 -4.54 -21.82
N LEU A 117 13.61 -4.44 -21.03
CA LEU A 117 12.75 -5.56 -20.64
C LEU A 117 11.41 -5.58 -21.38
N GLY A 118 11.01 -4.47 -22.03
CA GLY A 118 9.75 -4.40 -22.76
C GLY A 118 8.54 -4.77 -21.90
N HIS A 119 7.62 -5.52 -22.50
CA HIS A 119 6.48 -6.13 -21.79
C HIS A 119 6.86 -7.41 -21.02
N ALA A 120 8.09 -7.91 -21.16
CA ALA A 120 8.53 -9.11 -20.45
C ALA A 120 8.73 -8.85 -18.95
N GLY A 121 9.19 -7.65 -18.55
CA GLY A 121 9.37 -7.28 -17.14
C GLY A 121 8.10 -7.46 -16.31
N PRO A 122 6.98 -6.81 -16.68
CA PRO A 122 5.71 -6.97 -15.97
C PRO A 122 5.15 -8.39 -15.99
N VAL A 123 5.32 -9.12 -17.10
CA VAL A 123 4.87 -10.51 -17.20
C VAL A 123 5.65 -11.41 -16.24
N VAL A 124 6.98 -11.35 -16.29
CA VAL A 124 7.87 -12.12 -15.39
C VAL A 124 7.63 -11.72 -13.94
N GLY A 125 7.51 -10.41 -13.67
CA GLY A 125 7.20 -9.89 -12.34
C GLY A 125 5.90 -10.45 -11.77
N THR A 126 4.85 -10.51 -12.60
CA THR A 126 3.56 -11.07 -12.22
C THR A 126 3.67 -12.55 -11.87
N TRP A 127 4.36 -13.34 -12.71
CA TRP A 127 4.57 -14.77 -12.42
C TRP A 127 5.36 -15.00 -11.13
N LEU A 128 6.44 -14.23 -10.91
CA LEU A 128 7.20 -14.30 -9.65
C LEU A 128 6.35 -13.92 -8.44
N SER A 129 5.53 -12.88 -8.55
CA SER A 129 4.64 -12.49 -7.46
C SER A 129 3.59 -13.55 -7.16
N MET A 130 3.00 -14.18 -8.18
CA MET A 130 2.02 -15.26 -8.00
C MET A 130 2.65 -16.50 -7.35
N ILE A 131 3.85 -16.91 -7.79
CA ILE A 131 4.60 -18.02 -7.19
C ILE A 131 4.97 -17.67 -5.74
N GLY A 132 5.42 -16.44 -5.49
CA GLY A 132 5.74 -15.96 -4.16
C GLY A 132 4.55 -16.03 -3.22
N LEU A 133 3.38 -15.56 -3.67
CA LEU A 133 2.13 -15.62 -2.91
C LEU A 133 1.72 -17.07 -2.59
N LEU A 134 1.86 -17.98 -3.56
CA LEU A 134 1.56 -19.40 -3.39
C LEU A 134 2.46 -20.03 -2.31
N LEU A 135 3.77 -19.74 -2.34
CA LEU A 135 4.71 -20.24 -1.33
C LEU A 135 4.39 -19.73 0.07
N ILE A 136 4.02 -18.45 0.20
CA ILE A 136 3.57 -17.87 1.47
C ILE A 136 2.33 -18.61 1.96
N ALA A 137 1.30 -18.73 1.13
CA ALA A 137 0.02 -19.36 1.50
C ALA A 137 0.20 -20.83 1.92
N LEU A 138 0.96 -21.61 1.14
CA LEU A 138 1.22 -23.03 1.44
C LEU A 138 2.08 -23.21 2.68
N GLY A 139 3.13 -22.41 2.84
CA GLY A 139 3.98 -22.44 4.04
C GLY A 139 3.18 -22.11 5.29
N TRP A 140 2.38 -21.03 5.25
CA TRP A 140 1.58 -20.59 6.39
C TRP A 140 0.53 -21.61 6.80
N ARG A 141 -0.16 -22.20 5.82
CA ARG A 141 -1.16 -23.26 6.05
C ARG A 141 -0.54 -24.48 6.74
N GLN A 142 0.68 -24.87 6.36
CA GLN A 142 1.36 -26.04 6.95
C GLN A 142 1.83 -25.77 8.38
N ILE A 143 2.44 -24.60 8.65
CA ILE A 143 2.88 -24.26 10.01
C ILE A 143 1.68 -24.07 10.96
N HIS A 144 0.61 -23.39 10.53
CA HIS A 144 -0.55 -23.15 11.40
C HIS A 144 -1.32 -24.40 11.79
N ARG A 145 -1.24 -25.46 10.98
CA ARG A 145 -1.88 -26.76 11.29
C ARG A 145 -0.99 -27.69 12.09
N ALA A 146 0.31 -27.37 12.20
CA ALA A 146 1.27 -28.23 12.85
C ALA A 146 1.39 -27.93 14.35
N THR A 147 1.41 -28.98 15.15
CA THR A 147 1.66 -28.92 16.60
C THR A 147 3.15 -29.14 16.93
N GLY A 148 4.00 -29.30 15.91
CA GLY A 148 5.43 -29.57 16.03
C GLY A 148 6.17 -29.22 14.73
N LEU A 149 7.41 -29.69 14.60
CA LEU A 149 8.25 -29.38 13.45
C LEU A 149 7.66 -29.94 12.14
N VAL A 150 7.47 -29.07 11.14
CA VAL A 150 7.00 -29.46 9.81
C VAL A 150 8.17 -29.86 8.93
N THR A 151 8.20 -31.11 8.47
CA THR A 151 9.24 -31.64 7.56
C THR A 151 8.68 -32.13 6.23
N GLY A 152 7.35 -32.18 6.07
CA GLY A 152 6.66 -32.66 4.87
C GLY A 152 6.37 -31.56 3.83
N GLY A 153 5.93 -31.99 2.64
CA GLY A 153 5.52 -31.07 1.58
C GLY A 153 6.67 -30.18 1.09
N ILE A 154 6.44 -28.86 1.06
CA ILE A 154 7.45 -27.87 0.63
C ILE A 154 8.62 -27.81 1.63
N TYR A 155 8.37 -28.08 2.92
CA TYR A 155 9.43 -28.08 3.94
C TYR A 155 10.48 -29.18 3.76
N ARG A 156 10.21 -30.18 2.91
CA ARG A 156 11.22 -31.17 2.52
C ARG A 156 12.34 -30.57 1.66
N TYR A 157 12.01 -29.52 0.89
CA TYR A 157 12.94 -28.91 -0.06
C TYR A 157 13.50 -27.59 0.45
N MET A 158 12.79 -26.90 1.34
CA MET A 158 13.13 -25.54 1.77
C MET A 158 12.70 -25.28 3.21
N ARG A 159 13.63 -24.80 4.05
CA ARG A 159 13.37 -24.57 5.49
C ARG A 159 12.41 -23.40 5.77
N HIS A 160 12.40 -22.39 4.89
CA HIS A 160 11.61 -21.16 5.07
C HIS A 160 10.88 -20.74 3.78
N PRO A 161 9.89 -21.51 3.31
CA PRO A 161 9.17 -21.19 2.08
C PRO A 161 8.44 -19.85 2.12
N GLN A 162 8.03 -19.38 3.31
CA GLN A 162 7.44 -18.04 3.46
C GLN A 162 8.42 -16.93 3.11
N TYR A 163 9.67 -17.02 3.58
CA TYR A 163 10.66 -15.98 3.33
C TYR A 163 11.05 -15.93 1.86
N THR A 164 11.22 -17.10 1.24
CA THR A 164 11.41 -17.17 -0.21
C THR A 164 10.20 -16.63 -0.96
N GLY A 165 8.98 -16.93 -0.49
CA GLY A 165 7.77 -16.40 -1.08
C GLY A 165 7.66 -14.87 -0.99
N ILE A 166 7.99 -14.28 0.16
CA ILE A 166 8.04 -12.82 0.34
C ILE A 166 9.10 -12.20 -0.58
N PHE A 167 10.28 -12.81 -0.65
CA PHE A 167 11.36 -12.33 -1.50
C PHE A 167 10.97 -12.35 -3.00
N LEU A 168 10.39 -13.45 -3.47
CA LEU A 168 9.89 -13.58 -4.84
C LEU A 168 8.74 -12.59 -5.12
N PHE A 169 7.87 -12.36 -4.14
CA PHE A 169 6.78 -11.39 -4.27
C PHE A 169 7.30 -9.97 -4.43
N THR A 170 8.21 -9.55 -3.56
CA THR A 170 8.82 -8.21 -3.60
C THR A 170 9.66 -8.04 -4.87
N PHE A 171 10.44 -9.03 -5.26
CA PHE A 171 11.23 -8.96 -6.49
C PHE A 171 10.35 -8.95 -7.75
N GLY A 172 9.25 -9.71 -7.76
CA GLY A 172 8.25 -9.65 -8.82
C GLY A 172 7.63 -8.26 -8.95
N TRP A 173 7.37 -7.59 -7.82
CA TRP A 173 6.92 -6.19 -7.80
C TRP A 173 7.95 -5.21 -8.36
N ILE A 174 9.25 -5.41 -8.08
CA ILE A 174 10.33 -4.59 -8.65
C ILE A 174 10.37 -4.75 -10.18
N LEU A 175 10.19 -5.97 -10.70
CA LEU A 175 10.13 -6.23 -12.15
C LEU A 175 8.83 -5.76 -12.80
N HIS A 176 7.74 -5.72 -12.04
CA HIS A 176 6.48 -5.13 -12.46
C HIS A 176 6.61 -3.62 -12.66
N TRP A 177 7.50 -3.01 -11.87
CA TRP A 177 7.85 -1.61 -12.01
C TRP A 177 8.78 -1.41 -13.21
N PRO A 178 8.49 -0.43 -14.07
CA PRO A 178 9.45 0.09 -15.03
C PRO A 178 10.34 1.15 -14.38
#